data_AF-A0A3D4ZSS4-F1
#
_entry.id   AF-A0A3D4ZSS4-F1
#
_cell.length_a   1.000
_cell.length_b   1.000
_cell.length_c   1.000
_cell.angle_alpha   90.00
_cell.angle_beta   90.00
_cell.angle_gamma   90.00
#
_symmetry.space_group_name_H-M   'P 1'
#
loop_
_entity.id
_entity.type
_entity.pdbx_description
1 polymer ?
#
loop_
_entity_poly.entity_id
_entity_poly.type
_entity_poly.pdbx_seq_one_letter_code
_entity_poly.pdbx_strand_id
1 'polypeptide(L)'
;MLVSGQFHARISEAVLDPITTTALALEYGEDGDTRRRAVLVSCDLVTIPDGLREAVRGHVREMLPALDPYCVFINATHTHTGPEVRVEGDALQTRGGNVPTRMGVDLDVMDPAEYTHAAARRIAETVREAWQSREPGGISFGLGHATVGYNRRICYYTGKSRMYGNMNDPEFSHIE
;
A
#
# COMPACT_ATOMS: atom_id res chain seq x y z
N MET A 1 -10.03 -13.58 7.50
CA MET A 1 -9.58 -12.16 7.46
C MET A 1 -10.27 -11.45 6.31
N LEU A 2 -10.49 -10.13 6.42
CA LEU A 2 -11.09 -9.33 5.35
C LEU A 2 -10.09 -8.94 4.27
N VAL A 3 -10.57 -8.89 3.02
CA VAL A 3 -9.77 -8.54 1.84
C VAL A 3 -10.30 -7.25 1.21
N SER A 4 -9.41 -6.31 0.91
CA SER A 4 -9.75 -4.96 0.46
C SER A 4 -9.57 -4.76 -1.06
N GLY A 5 -10.24 -3.76 -1.65
CA GLY A 5 -10.01 -3.32 -3.04
C GLY A 5 -11.16 -3.49 -4.05
N GLN A 6 -12.24 -4.22 -3.73
CA GLN A 6 -13.37 -4.45 -4.66
C GLN A 6 -14.70 -3.82 -4.24
N PHE A 7 -14.64 -2.81 -3.37
CA PHE A 7 -15.80 -2.00 -2.93
C PHE A 7 -16.94 -2.75 -2.21
N HIS A 8 -16.82 -4.05 -1.97
CA HIS A 8 -17.70 -4.86 -1.14
C HIS A 8 -16.88 -5.73 -0.19
N ALA A 9 -17.52 -6.19 0.89
CA ALA A 9 -16.89 -7.07 1.86
C ALA A 9 -16.52 -8.42 1.22
N ARG A 10 -15.28 -8.86 1.43
CA ARG A 10 -14.79 -10.17 0.99
C ARG A 10 -13.98 -10.80 2.12
N ILE A 11 -14.15 -12.10 2.29
CA ILE A 11 -13.45 -12.92 3.28
C ILE A 11 -12.40 -13.73 2.53
N SER A 12 -11.16 -13.74 3.02
CA SER A 12 -10.11 -14.64 2.53
C SER A 12 -10.42 -16.06 2.99
N GLU A 13 -10.47 -17.00 2.05
CA GLU A 13 -10.69 -18.43 2.30
C GLU A 13 -9.37 -19.21 2.37
N ALA A 14 -8.32 -18.72 1.69
CA ALA A 14 -6.99 -19.30 1.67
C ALA A 14 -5.94 -18.23 1.29
N VAL A 15 -4.67 -18.59 1.47
CA VAL A 15 -3.51 -17.84 0.97
C VAL A 15 -3.00 -18.54 -0.28
N LEU A 16 -3.04 -17.85 -1.42
CA LEU A 16 -2.45 -18.36 -2.66
C LEU A 16 -0.94 -18.11 -2.69
N ASP A 17 -0.55 -16.86 -2.45
CA ASP A 17 0.83 -16.40 -2.39
C ASP A 17 1.03 -15.55 -1.12
N PRO A 18 2.24 -15.57 -0.51
CA PRO A 18 2.53 -14.70 0.61
C PRO A 18 2.52 -13.24 0.18
N ILE A 19 2.03 -12.37 1.07
CA ILE A 19 2.23 -10.93 0.95
C ILE A 19 3.53 -10.53 1.66
N THR A 20 4.23 -9.55 1.11
CA THR A 20 5.54 -9.15 1.59
C THR A 20 5.59 -7.67 1.95
N THR A 21 6.61 -7.33 2.74
CA THR A 21 7.10 -5.97 2.90
C THR A 21 8.58 -5.98 2.56
N THR A 22 9.00 -5.09 1.66
CA THR A 22 10.40 -4.92 1.29
C THR A 22 10.83 -3.49 1.61
N ALA A 23 12.06 -3.32 2.09
CA ALA A 23 12.58 -2.01 2.43
C ALA A 23 13.99 -1.81 1.84
N LEU A 24 14.24 -0.59 1.36
CA LEU A 24 15.55 -0.11 0.91
C LEU A 24 15.93 1.12 1.74
N ALA A 25 16.98 0.99 2.55
CA ALA A 25 17.54 2.11 3.30
C ALA A 25 18.72 2.71 2.55
N LEU A 26 18.69 4.02 2.36
CA LEU A 26 19.73 4.81 1.71
C LEU A 26 20.22 5.89 2.67
N GLU A 27 21.54 6.06 2.74
CA GLU A 27 22.14 7.22 3.36
C GLU A 27 23.31 7.74 2.53
N TYR A 28 23.55 9.04 2.58
CA TYR A 28 24.68 9.66 1.91
C TYR A 28 25.24 10.81 2.73
N GLY A 29 26.53 10.78 3.05
CA GLY A 29 27.20 11.81 3.84
C GLY A 29 28.21 11.19 4.79
N GLU A 30 28.82 12.04 5.62
CA GLU A 30 29.69 11.60 6.70
C GLU A 30 28.87 11.04 7.87
N ASP A 31 29.50 10.19 8.68
CA ASP A 31 28.89 9.65 9.89
C ASP A 31 28.39 10.79 10.79
N GLY A 32 27.09 10.78 11.08
CA GLY A 32 26.42 11.80 11.89
C GLY A 32 25.65 12.86 11.10
N ASP A 33 25.78 12.97 9.77
CA ASP A 33 24.86 13.80 8.97
C ASP A 33 23.51 13.10 8.81
N THR A 34 22.48 13.65 9.42
CA THR A 34 21.12 13.09 9.40
C THR A 34 20.28 13.56 8.22
N ARG A 35 20.77 14.54 7.44
CA ARG A 35 19.95 15.27 6.44
C ARG A 35 19.67 14.47 5.17
N ARG A 36 20.37 13.35 4.94
CA ARG A 36 20.37 12.62 3.68
C ARG A 36 20.16 11.14 3.92
N ARG A 37 19.01 10.83 4.49
CA ARG A 37 18.55 9.47 4.81
C ARG A 37 17.18 9.27 4.19
N ALA A 38 16.94 8.10 3.63
CA ALA A 38 15.62 7.70 3.16
C ALA A 38 15.45 6.19 3.33
N VAL A 39 14.26 5.77 3.74
CA VAL A 39 13.87 4.35 3.69
C VAL A 39 12.64 4.23 2.81
N LEU A 40 12.77 3.54 1.68
CA LEU A 40 11.67 3.26 0.77
C LEU A 40 11.10 1.89 1.12
N VAL A 41 9.81 1.81 1.41
CA VAL A 41 9.14 0.58 1.84
C VAL A 41 8.01 0.27 0.87
N SER A 42 7.97 -0.94 0.33
CA SER A 42 6.88 -1.44 -0.50
C SER A 42 6.13 -2.54 0.23
N CYS A 43 4.82 -2.38 0.40
CA CYS A 43 3.94 -3.34 1.05
C CYS A 43 2.92 -3.91 0.06
N ASP A 44 2.68 -5.22 0.12
CA ASP A 44 1.62 -5.89 -0.63
C ASP A 44 0.23 -5.65 -0.01
N LEU A 45 -0.25 -4.42 -0.16
CA LEU A 45 -1.51 -3.91 0.36
C LEU A 45 -2.27 -3.13 -0.73
N VAL A 46 -3.55 -2.85 -0.50
CA VAL A 46 -4.32 -1.97 -1.38
C VAL A 46 -3.90 -0.51 -1.23
N THR A 47 -3.65 -0.05 -0.01
CA THR A 47 -3.39 1.35 0.33
C THR A 47 -2.59 1.40 1.63
N ILE A 48 -1.91 2.52 1.88
CA ILE A 48 -1.32 2.84 3.18
C ILE A 48 -2.19 3.90 3.86
N PRO A 49 -3.13 3.53 4.75
CA PRO A 49 -3.91 4.51 5.49
C PRO A 49 -3.07 5.22 6.56
N ASP A 50 -3.56 6.37 7.02
CA ASP A 50 -2.85 7.18 8.03
C ASP A 50 -2.66 6.42 9.35
N GLY A 51 -3.66 5.67 9.81
CA GLY A 51 -3.54 4.84 11.01
C GLY A 51 -2.38 3.86 10.94
N LEU A 52 -2.25 3.13 9.81
CA LEU A 52 -1.11 2.23 9.58
C LEU A 52 0.22 3.00 9.53
N ARG A 53 0.27 4.11 8.78
CA ARG A 53 1.48 4.93 8.65
C ARG A 53 1.97 5.44 10.00
N GLU A 54 1.09 6.00 10.82
CA GLU A 54 1.46 6.55 12.12
C GLU A 54 1.83 5.45 13.12
N ALA A 55 1.18 4.28 13.06
CA ALA A 55 1.57 3.12 13.86
C ALA A 55 2.98 2.62 13.50
N VAL A 56 3.31 2.50 12.20
CA VAL A 56 4.66 2.14 11.75
C VAL A 56 5.68 3.17 12.24
N ARG A 57 5.39 4.47 12.09
CA ARG A 57 6.27 5.54 12.58
C ARG A 57 6.47 5.49 14.09
N GLY A 58 5.43 5.16 14.86
CA GLY A 58 5.53 4.92 16.30
C GLY A 58 6.56 3.85 16.63
N HIS A 59 6.43 2.68 16.02
CA HIS A 59 7.38 1.58 16.20
C HIS A 59 8.80 1.93 15.71
N VAL A 60 8.94 2.65 14.60
CA VAL A 60 10.27 3.10 14.12
C VAL A 60 10.93 4.02 15.15
N ARG A 61 10.21 4.97 15.76
CA ARG A 61 10.76 5.84 16.82
C ARG A 61 11.28 5.05 18.01
N GLU A 62 10.56 4.01 18.41
CA GLU A 62 10.94 3.14 19.53
C GLU A 62 12.14 2.25 19.19
N MET A 63 12.14 1.62 18.00
CA MET A 63 13.16 0.65 17.59
C MET A 63 14.45 1.31 17.08
N LEU A 64 14.35 2.50 16.49
CA LEU A 64 15.43 3.21 15.81
C LEU A 64 15.42 4.71 16.19
N PRO A 65 15.74 5.07 17.45
CA PRO A 65 15.65 6.46 17.91
C PRO A 65 16.56 7.44 17.15
N ALA A 66 17.60 6.93 16.47
CA ALA A 66 18.50 7.73 15.64
C ALA A 66 18.00 7.96 14.19
N LEU A 67 16.92 7.29 13.78
CA LEU A 67 16.30 7.45 12.48
C LEU A 67 15.08 8.35 12.61
N ASP A 68 15.05 9.45 11.84
CA ASP A 68 13.84 10.26 11.76
C ASP A 68 12.73 9.44 11.07
N PRO A 69 11.60 9.12 11.72
CA PRO A 69 10.51 8.36 11.12
C PRO A 69 9.88 9.06 9.89
N TYR A 70 10.11 10.36 9.70
CA TYR A 70 9.64 11.09 8.51
C TYR A 70 10.48 10.83 7.26
N CYS A 71 11.66 10.20 7.39
CA CYS A 71 12.42 9.73 6.21
C CYS A 71 11.97 8.36 5.70
N VAL A 72 11.00 7.72 6.37
CA VAL A 72 10.42 6.43 5.95
C VAL A 72 9.21 6.68 5.06
N PHE A 73 9.34 6.31 3.79
CA PHE A 73 8.30 6.38 2.76
C PHE A 73 7.68 5.00 2.61
N ILE A 74 6.38 4.88 2.85
CA ILE A 74 5.65 3.61 2.79
C ILE A 74 4.69 3.64 1.62
N ASN A 75 4.88 2.71 0.70
CA ASN A 75 4.11 2.54 -0.52
C ASN A 75 3.33 1.22 -0.47
N ALA A 76 2.19 1.19 -1.16
CA ALA A 76 1.40 0.00 -1.39
C ALA A 76 1.48 -0.40 -2.87
N THR A 77 1.56 -1.70 -3.17
CA THR A 77 1.51 -2.22 -4.54
C THR A 77 0.13 -2.10 -5.19
N HIS A 78 -0.89 -1.72 -4.40
CA HIS A 78 -2.28 -1.62 -4.80
C HIS A 78 -2.92 -2.98 -5.16
N THR A 79 -2.49 -4.05 -4.50
CA THR A 79 -3.14 -5.36 -4.65
C THR A 79 -4.56 -5.35 -4.06
N HIS A 80 -5.52 -5.89 -4.81
CA HIS A 80 -6.92 -6.06 -4.40
C HIS A 80 -7.18 -7.44 -3.76
N THR A 81 -6.13 -8.16 -3.39
CA THR A 81 -6.21 -9.47 -2.73
C THR A 81 -5.47 -9.50 -1.39
N GLY A 82 -4.99 -8.33 -0.92
CA GLY A 82 -4.39 -8.18 0.40
C GLY A 82 -5.40 -7.90 1.53
N PRO A 83 -4.96 -8.00 2.79
CA PRO A 83 -5.78 -7.71 3.97
C PRO A 83 -6.40 -6.31 3.97
N GLU A 84 -7.52 -6.16 4.66
CA GLU A 84 -8.02 -4.86 5.09
C GLU A 84 -7.14 -4.30 6.19
N VAL A 85 -6.64 -3.08 5.99
CA VAL A 85 -5.75 -2.37 6.93
C VAL A 85 -6.32 -1.05 7.42
N ARG A 86 -7.49 -0.66 6.92
CA ARG A 86 -8.19 0.54 7.40
C ARG A 86 -8.90 0.25 8.70
N VAL A 87 -8.69 1.11 9.67
CA VAL A 87 -9.44 1.12 10.93
C VAL A 87 -10.53 2.21 10.90
N GLU A 88 -11.27 2.35 12.00
CA GLU A 88 -12.37 3.33 12.10
C GLU A 88 -11.89 4.76 11.83
N GLY A 89 -10.73 5.16 12.37
CA GLY A 89 -10.13 6.48 12.15
C GLY A 89 -9.79 6.79 10.68
N ASP A 90 -9.62 5.78 9.84
CA ASP A 90 -9.28 5.95 8.42
C ASP A 90 -10.53 6.15 7.53
N ALA A 91 -11.73 6.08 8.10
CA ALA A 91 -13.00 6.05 7.38
C ALA A 91 -13.28 7.27 6.52
N LEU A 92 -12.87 8.44 6.99
CA LEU A 92 -13.11 9.71 6.31
C LEU A 92 -12.16 9.93 5.13
N GLN A 93 -11.04 9.21 5.09
CA GLN A 93 -9.98 9.44 4.10
C GLN A 93 -10.27 8.77 2.77
N THR A 94 -10.83 7.56 2.77
CA THR A 94 -10.93 6.77 1.52
C THR A 94 -12.22 6.92 0.76
N ARG A 95 -13.28 7.54 1.35
CA ARG A 95 -14.62 7.81 0.75
C ARG A 95 -15.21 6.67 -0.12
N GLY A 96 -14.73 5.45 0.06
CA GLY A 96 -14.96 4.32 -0.84
C GLY A 96 -14.46 3.02 -0.21
N GLY A 97 -15.21 1.95 -0.45
CA GLY A 97 -15.00 0.63 0.13
C GLY A 97 -15.84 0.39 1.38
N ASN A 98 -16.55 -0.75 1.40
CA ASN A 98 -17.29 -1.19 2.58
C ASN A 98 -16.33 -1.91 3.53
N VAL A 99 -16.16 -1.38 4.74
CA VAL A 99 -15.53 -2.10 5.86
C VAL A 99 -16.67 -2.69 6.70
N PRO A 100 -16.74 -4.01 6.94
CA PRO A 100 -17.90 -4.67 7.58
C PRO A 100 -18.32 -4.09 8.92
N THR A 101 -17.38 -3.68 9.77
CA THR A 101 -17.68 -2.97 11.03
C THR A 101 -18.43 -1.65 10.80
N ARG A 102 -18.29 -1.00 9.64
CA ARG A 102 -19.09 0.18 9.24
C ARG A 102 -20.47 -0.18 8.70
N MET A 103 -20.66 -1.41 8.22
CA MET A 103 -21.93 -1.88 7.69
C MET A 103 -22.79 -2.59 8.75
N GLY A 104 -22.33 -2.64 10.01
CA GLY A 104 -23.04 -3.29 11.10
C GLY A 104 -23.19 -4.81 10.93
N VAL A 105 -22.27 -5.43 10.18
CA VAL A 105 -22.27 -6.88 9.93
C VAL A 105 -21.20 -7.51 10.81
N ASP A 106 -21.62 -8.39 11.71
CA ASP A 106 -20.72 -9.23 12.50
C ASP A 106 -20.23 -10.40 11.65
N LEU A 107 -18.92 -10.53 11.51
CA LEU A 107 -18.27 -11.57 10.72
C LEU A 107 -17.23 -12.26 11.60
N ASP A 108 -17.21 -13.59 11.59
CA ASP A 108 -16.20 -14.40 12.29
C ASP A 108 -14.85 -14.35 11.55
N VAL A 109 -14.20 -13.19 11.61
CA VAL A 109 -12.91 -12.90 10.99
C VAL A 109 -12.09 -12.01 11.91
N MET A 110 -10.76 -12.13 11.85
CA MET A 110 -9.84 -11.21 12.54
C MET A 110 -10.22 -9.75 12.28
N ASP A 111 -10.26 -8.95 13.34
CA ASP A 111 -10.49 -7.52 13.28
C ASP A 111 -9.38 -6.85 12.44
N PRO A 112 -9.71 -6.05 11.42
CA PRO A 112 -8.73 -5.22 10.72
C PRO A 112 -7.79 -4.44 11.64
N ALA A 113 -8.26 -3.94 12.79
CA ALA A 113 -7.42 -3.23 13.74
C ALA A 113 -6.34 -4.12 14.37
N GLU A 114 -6.68 -5.37 14.70
CA GLU A 114 -5.72 -6.36 15.20
C GLU A 114 -4.66 -6.66 14.15
N TYR A 115 -5.09 -6.89 12.90
CA TYR A 115 -4.15 -7.10 11.79
C TYR A 115 -3.26 -5.89 11.54
N THR A 116 -3.84 -4.68 11.49
CA THR A 116 -3.09 -3.43 11.27
C THR A 116 -2.03 -3.22 12.34
N HIS A 117 -2.33 -3.53 13.61
CA HIS A 117 -1.35 -3.47 14.69
C HIS A 117 -0.18 -4.44 14.47
N ALA A 118 -0.48 -5.71 14.16
CA ALA A 118 0.53 -6.72 13.87
C ALA A 118 1.37 -6.37 12.63
N ALA A 119 0.72 -5.86 11.57
CA ALA A 119 1.37 -5.46 10.33
C ALA A 119 2.28 -4.24 10.53
N ALA A 120 1.83 -3.23 11.28
CA ALA A 120 2.61 -2.03 11.56
C ALA A 120 3.95 -2.36 12.24
N ARG A 121 3.91 -3.26 13.23
CA ARG A 121 5.11 -3.74 13.91
C ARG A 121 6.06 -4.46 12.95
N ARG A 122 5.56 -5.40 12.13
CA ARG A 122 6.38 -6.15 11.16
C ARG A 122 7.01 -5.25 10.11
N ILE A 123 6.26 -4.27 9.61
CA ILE A 123 6.78 -3.28 8.66
C ILE A 123 7.93 -2.47 9.30
N ALA A 124 7.77 -2.04 10.55
CA ALA A 124 8.83 -1.34 11.28
C ALA A 124 10.06 -2.23 11.54
N GLU A 125 9.87 -3.53 11.78
CA GLU A 125 10.96 -4.51 11.89
C GLU A 125 11.73 -4.64 10.56
N THR A 126 11.02 -4.67 9.42
CA THR A 126 11.66 -4.65 8.08
C THR A 126 12.45 -3.36 7.84
N VAL A 127 11.91 -2.21 8.26
CA VAL A 127 12.64 -0.92 8.21
C VAL A 127 13.91 -0.97 9.06
N ARG A 128 13.83 -1.52 10.27
CA ARG A 128 14.98 -1.70 11.16
C ARG A 128 16.04 -2.60 10.55
N GLU A 129 15.63 -3.73 9.97
CA GLU A 129 16.56 -4.66 9.32
C GLU A 129 17.29 -3.99 8.17
N ALA A 130 16.57 -3.37 7.23
CA ALA A 130 17.18 -2.61 6.14
C ALA A 130 18.06 -1.47 6.66
N TRP A 131 17.66 -0.79 7.75
CA TRP A 131 18.43 0.28 8.36
C TRP A 131 19.68 -0.20 9.10
N GLN A 132 19.75 -1.44 9.56
CA GLN A 132 20.92 -1.95 10.28
C GLN A 132 21.88 -2.69 9.35
N SER A 133 21.41 -3.14 8.19
CA SER A 133 22.19 -3.87 7.20
C SER A 133 22.74 -2.98 6.06
N ARG A 134 22.74 -1.66 6.21
CA ARG A 134 23.34 -0.77 5.20
C ARG A 134 24.83 -1.06 5.04
N GLU A 135 25.29 -1.00 3.80
CA GLU A 135 26.69 -1.13 3.42
C GLU A 135 27.03 -0.14 2.30
N PRO A 136 28.31 0.20 2.10
CA PRO A 136 28.73 1.05 0.99
C PRO A 136 28.28 0.48 -0.36
N GLY A 137 27.64 1.31 -1.18
CA GLY A 137 27.10 0.91 -2.47
C GLY A 137 26.93 2.07 -3.45
N GLY A 138 26.43 1.75 -4.64
CA GLY A 138 26.15 2.73 -5.70
C GLY A 138 24.72 2.60 -6.22
N ILE A 139 24.17 3.71 -6.72
CA ILE A 139 22.84 3.74 -7.35
C ILE A 139 23.02 4.09 -8.83
N SER A 140 22.37 3.34 -9.70
CA SER A 140 22.19 3.67 -11.11
C SER A 140 20.70 3.65 -11.46
N PHE A 141 20.33 4.26 -12.60
CA PHE A 141 18.94 4.26 -13.06
C PHE A 141 18.86 3.80 -14.51
N GLY A 142 17.73 3.18 -14.86
CA GLY A 142 17.40 2.79 -16.22
C GLY A 142 15.94 3.12 -16.50
N LEU A 143 15.65 3.51 -17.74
CA LEU A 143 14.30 3.80 -18.20
C LEU A 143 14.00 2.94 -19.42
N GLY A 144 12.83 2.30 -19.41
CA GLY A 144 12.32 1.50 -20.51
C GLY A 144 10.81 1.66 -20.67
N HIS A 145 10.24 1.02 -21.67
CA HIS A 145 8.81 1.02 -21.94
C HIS A 145 8.24 -0.40 -21.86
N ALA A 146 7.13 -0.57 -21.15
CA ALA A 146 6.40 -1.83 -21.06
C ALA A 146 4.89 -1.57 -21.16
N THR A 147 4.22 -2.24 -22.10
CA THR A 147 2.76 -2.16 -22.26
C THR A 147 2.09 -3.17 -21.33
N VAL A 148 1.85 -2.78 -20.08
CA VAL A 148 1.30 -3.65 -19.02
C VAL A 148 -0.16 -3.34 -18.64
N GLY A 149 -0.76 -2.32 -19.26
CA GLY A 149 -2.15 -1.94 -19.04
C GLY A 149 -2.68 -1.01 -20.11
N TYR A 150 -4.00 -0.85 -20.15
CA TYR A 150 -4.71 0.15 -20.95
C TYR A 150 -5.67 0.91 -20.04
N ASN A 151 -6.05 2.13 -20.42
CA ASN A 151 -6.99 2.87 -19.61
C ASN A 151 -8.36 2.17 -19.63
N ARG A 152 -8.90 1.95 -18.44
CA ARG A 152 -10.19 1.25 -18.26
C ARG A 152 -11.39 2.12 -18.60
N ARG A 153 -11.20 3.39 -19.00
CA ARG A 153 -12.26 4.29 -19.45
C ARG A 153 -12.42 4.20 -20.96
N ILE A 154 -13.56 3.67 -21.38
CA ILE A 154 -13.91 3.51 -22.79
C ILE A 154 -14.90 4.60 -23.17
N CYS A 155 -14.55 5.38 -24.19
CA CYS A 155 -15.33 6.51 -24.68
C CYS A 155 -16.15 6.13 -25.90
N TYR A 156 -17.36 6.68 -25.96
CA TYR A 156 -18.31 6.43 -27.04
C TYR A 156 -18.62 7.72 -27.82
N TYR A 157 -18.98 7.63 -29.10
CA TYR A 157 -19.38 8.79 -29.93
C TYR A 157 -20.59 9.54 -29.38
N THR A 158 -21.40 8.88 -28.55
CA THR A 158 -22.48 9.51 -27.76
C THR A 158 -22.00 10.53 -26.71
N GLY A 159 -20.68 10.67 -26.51
CA GLY A 159 -20.08 11.55 -25.50
C GLY A 159 -20.06 10.95 -24.08
N LYS A 160 -20.41 9.67 -23.92
CA LYS A 160 -20.34 8.96 -22.64
C LYS A 160 -19.00 8.22 -22.50
N SER A 161 -18.49 8.13 -21.27
CA SER A 161 -17.36 7.26 -20.92
C SER A 161 -17.80 6.22 -19.89
N ARG A 162 -17.30 4.98 -19.99
CA ARG A 162 -17.64 3.89 -19.05
C ARG A 162 -16.38 3.16 -18.59
N MET A 163 -16.35 2.82 -17.31
CA MET A 163 -15.35 1.91 -16.77
C MET A 163 -15.63 0.49 -17.29
N TYR A 164 -14.63 -0.16 -17.88
CA TYR A 164 -14.75 -1.50 -18.49
C TYR A 164 -15.83 -1.59 -19.58
N GLY A 165 -15.95 -0.55 -20.42
CA GLY A 165 -16.89 -0.55 -21.55
C GLY A 165 -16.55 -1.58 -22.62
N ASN A 166 -17.56 -1.95 -23.43
CA ASN A 166 -17.37 -2.81 -24.59
C ASN A 166 -16.72 -2.04 -25.74
N MET A 167 -15.56 -2.51 -26.22
CA MET A 167 -14.85 -1.92 -27.37
C MET A 167 -15.34 -2.45 -28.74
N ASN A 168 -16.14 -3.52 -28.75
CA ASN A 168 -16.81 -4.02 -29.97
C ASN A 168 -18.16 -3.32 -30.22
N ASP A 169 -18.51 -2.32 -29.42
CA ASP A 169 -19.71 -1.50 -29.61
C ASP A 169 -19.49 -0.59 -30.85
N PRO A 170 -20.43 -0.52 -31.82
CA PRO A 170 -20.32 0.39 -32.96
C PRO A 170 -20.16 1.86 -32.57
N GLU A 171 -20.62 2.24 -31.37
CA GLU A 171 -20.45 3.59 -30.83
C GLU A 171 -19.09 3.80 -30.16
N PHE A 172 -18.20 2.80 -30.12
CA PHE A 172 -16.84 2.95 -29.59
C PHE A 172 -16.08 4.03 -30.37
N SER A 173 -15.50 4.98 -29.62
CA SER A 173 -14.70 6.05 -30.21
C SER A 173 -13.20 5.84 -29.94
N HIS A 174 -12.79 5.82 -28.68
CA HIS A 174 -11.38 5.70 -28.28
C HIS A 174 -11.26 5.30 -26.79
N ILE A 175 -10.02 5.03 -26.38
CA ILE A 175 -9.64 4.86 -24.98
C ILE A 175 -9.04 6.20 -24.50
N GLU A 176 -9.59 6.77 -23.43
CA GLU A 176 -9.04 7.93 -22.71
C GLU A 176 -8.34 7.44 -21.45
#